data_AF-A0A1C2HET3-F1
#
_entry.id   AF-A0A1C2HET3-F1
#
_cell.length_a   1.000
_cell.length_b   1.000
_cell.length_c   1.000
_cell.angle_alpha   90.00
_cell.angle_beta   90.00
_cell.angle_gamma   90.00
#
_symmetry.space_group_name_H-M   'P 1'
#
loop_
_entity.id
_entity.type
_entity.pdbx_description
1 polymer ?
#
loop_
_entity_poly.entity_id
_entity_poly.type
_entity_poly.pdbx_seq_one_letter_code
_entity_poly.pdbx_strand_id
1 'polypeptide(L)'
;MGDLTRVTINFDTSHLLFPTLIGCVLGLLALAIVIRDRKSVLNAHRHWAQVMRATDKPRFFGTLALTILYFSLMVPVGDIWPNTGMGFLLCSIPFVALTGLLFMHDRSLKHALPMLIVSVVAPLIVWWLFTDLFYLTLP
;
A
#
# COMPACT_ATOMS: atom_id res chain seq x y z
N MET A 1 42.51 -17.27 12.90
CA MET A 1 41.51 -17.55 11.85
C MET A 1 40.09 -17.86 12.38
N GLY A 2 39.82 -17.74 13.70
CA GLY A 2 38.50 -18.02 14.28
C GLY A 2 37.50 -16.85 14.33
N ASP A 3 37.90 -15.63 13.95
CA ASP A 3 37.04 -14.44 14.00
C ASP A 3 36.28 -14.14 12.69
N LEU A 4 36.65 -14.76 11.57
CA LEU A 4 36.00 -14.53 10.26
C LEU A 4 34.55 -15.04 10.22
N THR A 5 34.21 -16.01 11.07
CA THR A 5 32.85 -16.57 11.20
C THR A 5 32.10 -16.03 12.40
N ARG A 6 32.67 -15.08 13.16
CA ARG A 6 32.05 -14.51 14.34
C ARG A 6 31.15 -13.35 13.95
N VAL A 7 29.94 -13.68 13.52
CA VAL A 7 28.90 -12.68 13.22
C VAL A 7 28.35 -12.13 14.53
N THR A 8 28.85 -10.97 14.95
CA THR A 8 28.32 -10.25 16.11
C THR A 8 27.20 -9.34 15.62
N ILE A 9 25.95 -9.82 15.73
CA ILE A 9 24.78 -9.05 15.33
C ILE A 9 24.44 -8.05 16.43
N ASN A 10 24.46 -6.76 16.11
CA ASN A 10 23.85 -5.76 16.98
C ASN A 10 22.32 -5.90 16.87
N PHE A 11 21.69 -6.35 17.96
CA PHE A 11 20.25 -6.59 18.03
C PHE A 11 19.43 -5.34 17.69
N ASP A 12 19.93 -4.15 17.99
CA ASP A 12 19.24 -2.89 17.69
C ASP A 12 19.07 -2.68 16.18
N THR A 13 20.03 -3.14 15.36
CA THR A 13 20.00 -3.02 13.89
C THR A 13 19.52 -4.28 13.18
N SER A 14 19.23 -5.35 13.92
CA SER A 14 18.93 -6.67 13.36
C SER A 14 17.74 -6.67 12.40
N HIS A 15 16.73 -5.84 12.68
CA HIS A 15 15.53 -5.68 11.85
C HIS A 15 15.82 -5.05 10.47
N LEU A 16 16.94 -4.34 10.31
CA LEU A 16 17.38 -3.76 9.03
C LEU A 16 18.16 -4.74 8.18
N LEU A 17 18.77 -5.78 8.77
CA LEU A 17 19.60 -6.74 8.05
C LEU A 17 18.83 -7.40 6.90
N PHE A 18 17.60 -7.86 7.16
CA PHE A 18 16.78 -8.50 6.13
C PHE A 18 16.38 -7.53 5.00
N PRO A 19 15.80 -6.34 5.27
CA PRO A 19 15.56 -5.33 4.24
C PRO A 19 16.81 -4.95 3.44
N THR A 20 17.96 -4.78 4.10
CA THR A 20 19.21 -4.43 3.43
C THR A 20 19.68 -5.56 2.50
N LEU A 21 19.66 -6.82 2.95
CA LEU A 21 20.04 -7.96 2.11
C LEU A 21 19.13 -8.11 0.90
N ILE A 22 17.81 -8.04 1.09
CA ILE A 22 16.84 -8.06 -0.01
C ILE A 22 17.10 -6.89 -0.96
N GLY A 23 17.33 -5.69 -0.44
CA GLY A 23 17.67 -4.51 -1.23
C GLY A 23 18.94 -4.69 -2.06
N CYS A 24 19.99 -5.28 -1.49
CA CYS A 24 21.22 -5.61 -2.21
C CYS A 24 20.97 -6.65 -3.33
N VAL A 25 20.22 -7.71 -3.05
CA VAL A 25 19.88 -8.75 -4.05
C VAL A 25 19.06 -8.15 -5.19
N LEU A 26 18.03 -7.36 -4.88
CA LEU A 26 17.22 -6.67 -5.88
C LEU A 26 18.06 -5.67 -6.70
N GLY A 27 18.99 -4.96 -6.07
CA GLY A 27 19.91 -4.05 -6.74
C GLY A 27 20.85 -4.76 -7.72
N LEU A 28 21.42 -5.90 -7.31
CA LEU A 28 22.25 -6.74 -8.19
C LEU A 28 21.44 -7.30 -9.36
N LEU A 29 20.21 -7.74 -9.11
CA LEU A 29 19.32 -8.21 -10.16
C LEU A 29 18.98 -7.09 -11.16
N ALA A 30 18.64 -5.90 -10.66
CA ALA A 30 18.37 -4.73 -11.49
C ALA A 30 19.60 -4.38 -12.35
N LEU A 31 20.80 -4.39 -11.76
CA LEU A 31 22.05 -4.15 -12.49
C LEU A 31 22.29 -5.20 -13.57
N ALA A 32 22.08 -6.48 -13.26
CA ALA A 32 22.23 -7.57 -14.22
C ALA A 32 21.26 -7.42 -15.41
N ILE A 33 20.01 -7.04 -15.15
CA ILE A 33 19.00 -6.74 -16.19
C ILE A 33 19.44 -5.56 -17.04
N VAL A 34 19.89 -4.47 -16.43
CA VAL A 34 20.35 -3.28 -17.16
C VAL A 34 21.56 -3.59 -18.04
N ILE A 35 22.51 -4.38 -17.57
CA ILE A 35 23.70 -4.78 -18.35
C ILE A 35 23.30 -5.69 -19.53
N ARG A 36 22.46 -6.70 -19.27
CA ARG A 36 22.02 -7.69 -20.26
C ARG A 36 21.15 -7.07 -21.34
N ASP A 37 20.14 -6.31 -20.95
CA ASP A 37 19.08 -5.80 -21.83
C ASP A 37 19.17 -4.29 -22.07
N ARG A 38 20.39 -3.71 -21.98
CA ARG A 38 20.64 -2.26 -22.08
C ARG A 38 19.92 -1.56 -23.23
N LYS A 39 19.87 -2.19 -24.40
CA LYS A 39 19.21 -1.62 -25.60
C LYS A 39 17.70 -1.56 -25.45
N SER A 40 17.10 -2.57 -24.83
CA SER A 40 15.65 -2.60 -24.55
C SER A 40 15.29 -1.53 -23.53
N VAL A 41 16.06 -1.42 -22.46
CA VAL A 41 15.86 -0.41 -21.40
C VAL A 41 15.95 1.02 -21.95
N LEU A 42 16.95 1.31 -22.79
CA LEU A 42 17.11 2.64 -23.41
C LEU A 42 15.97 2.96 -24.40
N ASN A 43 15.45 1.96 -25.11
CA ASN A 43 14.35 2.13 -26.06
C ASN A 43 12.96 2.10 -25.42
N ALA A 44 12.87 1.78 -24.12
CA ALA A 44 11.60 1.71 -23.40
C ALA A 44 10.88 3.06 -23.29
N HIS A 45 11.56 4.19 -23.55
CA HIS A 45 10.96 5.53 -23.45
C HIS A 45 9.67 5.68 -24.28
N ARG A 46 9.60 5.12 -25.50
CA ARG A 46 8.38 5.16 -26.33
C ARG A 46 7.25 4.35 -25.72
N HIS A 47 7.58 3.19 -25.17
CA HIS A 47 6.63 2.32 -24.48
C HIS A 47 6.06 3.01 -23.23
N TRP A 48 6.92 3.57 -22.38
CA TRP A 48 6.50 4.34 -21.21
C TRP A 48 5.67 5.57 -21.57
N ALA A 49 6.05 6.31 -22.62
CA ALA A 49 5.27 7.45 -23.09
C ALA A 49 3.87 7.03 -23.58
N GLN A 50 3.75 5.88 -24.26
CA GLN A 50 2.47 5.34 -24.69
C GLN A 50 1.62 4.91 -23.49
N VAL A 51 2.20 4.20 -22.52
CA VAL A 51 1.51 3.81 -21.28
C VAL A 51 0.98 5.04 -20.56
N MET A 52 1.83 6.04 -20.32
CA MET A 52 1.44 7.29 -19.63
C MET A 52 0.35 8.09 -20.36
N ARG A 53 0.24 7.95 -21.68
CA ARG A 53 -0.84 8.55 -22.47
C ARG A 53 -2.14 7.74 -22.38
N ALA A 54 -2.04 6.43 -22.31
CA ALA A 54 -3.18 5.52 -22.22
C ALA A 54 -3.75 5.42 -20.79
N THR A 55 -2.98 5.78 -19.77
CA THR A 55 -3.42 5.74 -18.37
C THR A 55 -4.51 6.77 -18.09
N ASP A 56 -5.58 6.34 -17.41
CA ASP A 56 -6.57 7.21 -16.80
C ASP A 56 -5.93 7.98 -15.63
N LYS A 57 -5.40 9.17 -15.94
CA LYS A 57 -4.68 10.03 -14.98
C LYS A 57 -5.54 10.37 -13.75
N PRO A 58 -6.82 10.80 -13.89
CA PRO A 58 -7.69 11.01 -12.73
C PRO A 58 -7.77 9.82 -11.79
N ARG A 59 -8.00 8.60 -12.30
CA ARG A 59 -8.11 7.42 -11.45
C ARG A 59 -6.76 7.04 -10.84
N PHE A 60 -5.69 7.13 -11.62
CA PHE A 60 -4.34 6.82 -11.13
C PHE A 60 -3.91 7.76 -10.00
N PHE A 61 -3.92 9.06 -10.24
CA PHE A 61 -3.51 10.05 -9.24
C PHE A 61 -4.50 10.15 -8.09
N GLY A 62 -5.80 9.99 -8.37
CA GLY A 62 -6.83 9.92 -7.33
C GLY A 62 -6.61 8.74 -6.38
N THR A 63 -6.29 7.56 -6.92
CA THR A 63 -5.98 6.38 -6.09
C THR A 63 -4.72 6.62 -5.27
N LEU A 64 -3.65 7.13 -5.90
CA LEU A 64 -2.40 7.42 -5.20
C LEU A 64 -2.62 8.41 -4.04
N ALA A 65 -3.36 9.50 -4.28
CA ALA A 65 -3.68 10.48 -3.26
C ALA A 65 -4.53 9.89 -2.13
N LEU A 66 -5.57 9.12 -2.46
CA LEU A 66 -6.42 8.45 -1.48
C LEU A 66 -5.64 7.44 -0.64
N THR A 67 -4.74 6.67 -1.24
CA THR A 67 -3.90 5.70 -0.52
C THR A 67 -2.94 6.40 0.44
N ILE A 68 -2.26 7.46 -0.01
CA ILE A 68 -1.37 8.24 0.86
C ILE A 68 -2.17 8.85 2.02
N LEU A 69 -3.33 9.44 1.73
CA LEU A 69 -4.19 10.06 2.74
C LEU A 69 -4.69 9.02 3.74
N TYR A 70 -5.16 7.85 3.28
CA TYR A 70 -5.64 6.77 4.13
C TYR A 70 -4.60 6.34 5.17
N PHE A 71 -3.37 6.02 4.73
CA PHE A 71 -2.32 5.61 5.66
C PHE A 71 -1.83 6.75 6.55
N SER A 72 -1.78 7.98 6.03
CA SER A 72 -1.35 9.15 6.80
C SER A 72 -2.35 9.53 7.90
N LEU A 73 -3.66 9.31 7.68
CA LEU A 73 -4.70 9.58 8.66
C LEU A 73 -4.88 8.46 9.69
N MET A 74 -4.49 7.23 9.35
CA MET A 74 -4.68 6.07 10.21
C MET A 74 -4.03 6.22 11.59
N VAL A 75 -2.79 6.76 11.62
CA VAL A 75 -2.05 7.01 12.86
C VAL A 75 -2.71 8.09 13.73
N PRO A 76 -2.89 9.35 13.25
CA PRO A 76 -3.46 10.40 14.10
C PRO A 76 -4.90 10.13 14.53
N VAL A 77 -5.70 9.42 13.73
CA VAL A 77 -7.06 9.00 14.14
C VAL A 77 -7.00 7.86 15.16
N GLY A 78 -6.08 6.91 14.97
CA GLY A 78 -5.81 5.84 15.93
C GLY A 78 -5.33 6.35 17.29
N ASP A 79 -4.53 7.41 17.30
CA ASP A 79 -4.03 8.04 18.53
C ASP A 79 -5.14 8.64 19.40
N ILE A 80 -6.31 8.99 18.82
CA ILE A 80 -7.48 9.46 19.57
C ILE A 80 -8.15 8.31 20.33
N TRP A 81 -8.16 7.09 19.76
CA TRP A 81 -8.73 5.89 20.35
C TRP A 81 -7.73 4.72 20.35
N PRO A 82 -6.69 4.79 21.19
CA PRO A 82 -5.57 3.84 21.13
C PRO A 82 -6.03 2.40 21.39
N ASN A 83 -5.47 1.46 20.61
CA ASN A 83 -5.70 0.01 20.72
C ASN A 83 -7.14 -0.47 20.51
N THR A 84 -7.99 0.34 19.88
CA THR A 84 -9.39 -0.04 19.57
C THR A 84 -9.60 -0.42 18.10
N GLY A 85 -8.62 -0.20 17.22
CA GLY A 85 -8.77 -0.36 15.77
C GLY A 85 -9.73 0.65 15.13
N MET A 86 -10.16 1.69 15.86
CA MET A 86 -11.05 2.73 15.35
C MET A 86 -10.37 3.60 14.28
N GLY A 87 -9.04 3.77 14.34
CA GLY A 87 -8.26 4.40 13.27
C GLY A 87 -8.48 3.71 11.93
N PHE A 88 -8.28 2.39 11.90
CA PHE A 88 -8.63 1.56 10.75
C PHE A 88 -10.07 1.74 10.27
N LEU A 89 -11.07 1.59 11.15
CA LEU A 89 -12.48 1.62 10.74
C LEU A 89 -12.88 2.98 10.16
N LEU A 90 -12.57 4.05 10.87
CA LEU A 90 -12.96 5.42 10.50
C LEU A 90 -12.22 5.92 9.26
N CYS A 91 -10.98 5.48 9.03
CA CYS A 91 -10.26 5.81 7.79
C CYS A 91 -10.68 4.91 6.61
N SER A 92 -11.04 3.65 6.87
CA SER A 92 -11.41 2.70 5.81
C SER A 92 -12.76 3.03 5.17
N ILE A 93 -13.75 3.46 5.94
CA ILE A 93 -15.08 3.84 5.40
C ILE A 93 -14.97 4.91 4.30
N PRO A 94 -14.40 6.12 4.55
CA PRO A 94 -14.26 7.14 3.52
C PRO A 94 -13.28 6.70 2.43
N PHE A 95 -12.24 5.94 2.74
CA PHE A 95 -11.32 5.43 1.72
C PHE A 95 -12.03 4.51 0.72
N VAL A 96 -12.79 3.53 1.19
CA VAL A 96 -13.56 2.61 0.32
C VAL A 96 -14.63 3.38 -0.44
N ALA A 97 -15.34 4.31 0.22
CA ALA A 97 -16.35 5.17 -0.40
C ALA A 97 -15.79 6.01 -1.55
N LEU A 98 -14.69 6.74 -1.30
CA LEU A 98 -14.08 7.61 -2.31
C LEU A 98 -13.43 6.80 -3.42
N THR A 99 -12.78 5.68 -3.11
CA THR A 99 -12.16 4.81 -4.12
C THR A 99 -13.23 4.17 -5.01
N GLY A 100 -14.32 3.64 -4.45
CA GLY A 100 -15.38 3.09 -5.30
C GLY A 100 -16.04 4.16 -6.17
N LEU A 101 -16.29 5.37 -5.66
CA LEU A 101 -16.80 6.50 -6.46
C LEU A 101 -15.82 6.96 -7.55
N LEU A 102 -14.51 6.84 -7.31
CA LEU A 102 -13.46 7.16 -8.27
C LEU A 102 -13.46 6.17 -9.44
N PHE A 103 -13.68 4.88 -9.16
CA PHE A 103 -13.71 3.83 -10.18
C PHE A 103 -15.10 3.59 -10.80
N MET A 104 -16.16 4.13 -10.19
CA MET A 104 -17.51 4.00 -10.72
C MET A 104 -17.66 4.77 -12.03
N HIS A 105 -18.11 4.06 -13.08
CA HIS A 105 -18.32 4.66 -14.41
C HIS A 105 -19.63 5.43 -14.49
N ASP A 106 -20.71 4.90 -13.92
CA ASP A 106 -22.01 5.56 -13.80
C ASP A 106 -22.25 5.97 -12.34
N ARG A 107 -22.48 7.26 -12.10
CA ARG A 107 -22.71 7.84 -10.77
C ARG A 107 -24.19 7.96 -10.41
N SER A 108 -25.07 7.29 -11.13
CA SER A 108 -26.49 7.25 -10.79
C SER A 108 -26.72 6.69 -9.37
N LEU A 109 -27.72 7.24 -8.67
CA LEU A 109 -28.04 6.89 -7.28
C LEU A 109 -28.27 5.38 -7.08
N LYS A 110 -28.78 4.69 -8.10
CA LYS A 110 -29.04 3.25 -8.09
C LYS A 110 -27.75 2.42 -7.98
N HIS A 111 -26.63 2.92 -8.51
CA HIS A 111 -25.33 2.24 -8.45
C HIS A 111 -24.46 2.77 -7.31
N ALA A 112 -24.58 4.06 -6.98
CA ALA A 112 -23.85 4.66 -5.87
C ALA A 112 -24.32 4.11 -4.51
N LEU A 113 -25.63 3.91 -4.32
CA LEU A 113 -26.17 3.52 -3.01
C LEU A 113 -25.66 2.15 -2.52
N PRO A 114 -25.70 1.05 -3.32
CA PRO A 114 -25.11 -0.22 -2.90
C PRO A 114 -23.62 -0.10 -2.57
N MET A 115 -22.89 0.70 -3.35
CA MET A 115 -21.46 0.93 -3.16
C MET A 115 -21.16 1.65 -1.83
N LEU A 116 -21.96 2.65 -1.47
CA LEU A 116 -21.87 3.34 -0.18
C LEU A 116 -22.21 2.41 1.00
N ILE A 117 -23.21 1.53 0.84
CA ILE A 117 -23.54 0.52 1.86
C ILE A 117 -22.33 -0.40 2.06
N VAL A 118 -21.75 -0.93 0.98
CA VAL A 118 -20.56 -1.81 1.06
C VAL A 118 -19.38 -1.09 1.71
N SER A 119 -19.18 0.21 1.44
CA SER A 119 -18.09 0.97 2.07
C SER A 119 -18.22 1.11 3.58
N VAL A 120 -19.41 0.88 4.15
CA VAL A 120 -19.60 0.86 5.61
C VAL A 120 -19.55 -0.57 6.13
N VAL A 121 -20.31 -1.47 5.50
CA VAL A 121 -20.49 -2.84 5.97
C VAL A 121 -19.18 -3.64 5.89
N ALA A 122 -18.43 -3.54 4.79
CA ALA A 122 -17.22 -4.32 4.62
C ALA A 122 -16.13 -3.94 5.64
N PRO A 123 -15.77 -2.65 5.82
CA PRO A 123 -14.82 -2.27 6.88
C PRO A 123 -15.29 -2.64 8.28
N LEU A 124 -16.60 -2.54 8.57
CA LEU A 124 -17.15 -2.91 9.87
C LEU A 124 -16.95 -4.40 10.17
N ILE A 125 -17.23 -5.27 9.19
CA ILE A 125 -17.02 -6.72 9.34
C ILE A 125 -15.53 -7.03 9.52
N VAL A 126 -14.65 -6.39 8.74
CA VAL A 126 -13.20 -6.60 8.84
C VAL A 126 -12.67 -6.13 10.19
N TRP A 127 -13.12 -4.97 10.66
CA TRP A 127 -12.77 -4.45 11.98
C TRP A 127 -13.22 -5.40 13.10
N TRP A 128 -14.47 -5.85 13.06
CA TRP A 128 -15.00 -6.82 14.03
C TRP A 128 -14.18 -8.12 14.02
N LEU A 129 -13.86 -8.64 12.83
CA LEU A 129 -13.07 -9.85 12.67
C LEU A 129 -11.66 -9.70 13.27
N PHE A 130 -10.98 -8.58 12.98
CA PHE A 130 -9.62 -8.36 13.48
C PHE A 130 -9.56 -8.06 14.97
N THR A 131 -10.49 -7.25 15.49
CA THR A 131 -10.51 -6.85 16.89
C THR A 131 -11.01 -7.99 17.79
N ASP A 132 -12.15 -8.60 17.47
CA ASP A 132 -12.82 -9.52 18.39
C ASP A 132 -12.44 -10.99 18.15
N LEU A 133 -12.29 -11.40 16.90
CA LEU A 133 -11.98 -12.80 16.58
C LEU A 133 -10.47 -13.08 16.67
N PHE A 134 -9.67 -12.17 16.13
CA PHE A 134 -8.22 -12.35 16.05
C PHE A 134 -7.42 -11.61 17.14
N TYR A 135 -8.06 -10.76 17.95
CA TYR A 135 -7.40 -9.97 19.00
C TYR A 135 -6.20 -9.17 18.48
N LEU A 136 -6.29 -8.69 17.22
CA LEU A 136 -5.27 -7.87 16.59
C LEU A 136 -5.61 -6.40 16.81
N THR A 137 -4.77 -5.72 17.60
CA THR A 137 -4.83 -4.27 17.74
C THR A 137 -4.34 -3.62 16.45
N LEU A 138 -5.28 -3.17 15.63
CA LEU A 138 -4.98 -2.29 14.51
C LEU A 138 -4.77 -0.85 15.01
N PRO A 139 -3.93 -0.06 14.31
CA PRO A 139 -3.89 1.38 14.53
C PRO A 139 -5.27 2.01 14.32
#